data_AF-A0A6V8NJP9-F1
#
_entry.id   AF-A0A6V8NJP9-F1
#
_cell.length_a   1.000
_cell.length_b   1.000
_cell.length_c   1.000
_cell.angle_alpha   90.00
_cell.angle_beta   90.00
_cell.angle_gamma   90.00
#
_symmetry.space_group_name_H-M   'P 1'
#
loop_
_entity.id
_entity.type
_entity.pdbx_description
1 polymer ?
#
loop_
_entity_poly.entity_id
_entity_poly.type
_entity_poly.pdbx_seq_one_letter_code
_entity_poly.pdbx_strand_id
1 'polypeptide(L)' 'GKVVRDLVCSEDSNSEVDRNVVVRGSGNIVEVQVTAEGMSVSRQTMDGMLDLAAQGIGEIVDYQKRLLLDRLK' A
#
# COMPACT_ATOMS: atom_id res chain seq x y z
N GLY A 1 -4.48 -8.35 -15.24
CA GLY A 1 -4.85 -7.01 -14.75
C GLY A 1 -3.61 -6.18 -14.50
N LYS A 2 -3.68 -4.86 -14.70
CA LYS A 2 -2.61 -3.92 -14.35
C LYS A 2 -2.77 -3.54 -12.87
N VAL A 3 -1.71 -3.65 -12.09
CA VAL A 3 -1.75 -3.28 -10.66
C VAL A 3 -1.54 -1.76 -10.54
N VAL A 4 -2.47 -1.09 -9.87
CA VAL A 4 -2.50 0.37 -9.67
C VAL A 4 -2.52 0.64 -8.17
N ARG A 5 -2.02 1.81 -7.76
CA ARG A 5 -1.90 2.25 -6.37
C ARG A 5 -2.54 3.61 -6.19
N ASP A 6 -3.07 3.85 -5.00
CA ASP A 6 -3.67 5.11 -4.56
C ASP A 6 -4.94 5.44 -5.37
N LEU A 7 -5.89 4.49 -5.35
CA LEU A 7 -7.16 4.61 -6.05
C LEU A 7 -7.99 5.71 -5.37
N VAL A 8 -8.43 6.69 -6.14
CA VAL A 8 -9.45 7.64 -5.69
C VAL A 8 -10.79 6.89 -5.62
N CYS A 9 -11.73 7.29 -4.75
CA CYS A 9 -13.02 6.59 -4.48
C CYS A 9 -13.78 6.10 -5.73
N SER A 10 -13.70 6.83 -6.85
CA SER A 10 -14.28 6.44 -8.14
C SER A 10 -13.60 5.24 -8.84
N GLU A 11 -12.33 4.99 -8.55
CA GLU A 11 -11.54 3.85 -9.02
C GLU A 11 -11.62 2.66 -8.05
N ASP A 12 -11.82 2.92 -6.75
CA ASP A 12 -12.13 1.93 -5.70
C ASP A 12 -13.48 1.22 -6.00
N SER A 13 -14.47 1.97 -6.50
CA SER A 13 -15.78 1.42 -6.90
C SER A 13 -15.76 0.41 -8.06
N ASN A 14 -14.65 0.29 -8.80
CA ASN A 14 -14.47 -0.67 -9.90
C ASN A 14 -13.31 -1.66 -9.66
N SER A 15 -12.72 -1.62 -8.46
CA SER A 15 -11.64 -2.49 -8.03
C SER A 15 -12.19 -3.88 -7.69
N GLU A 16 -11.69 -4.93 -8.35
CA GLU A 16 -12.08 -6.31 -7.99
C GLU A 16 -11.47 -6.76 -6.65
N VAL A 17 -10.48 -5.99 -6.12
CA VAL A 17 -9.71 -6.35 -4.92
C VAL A 17 -9.19 -5.10 -4.20
N ASP A 18 -9.72 -4.84 -3.01
CA ASP A 18 -9.28 -3.75 -2.13
C ASP A 18 -8.29 -4.21 -1.09
N ARG A 19 -7.28 -3.38 -0.81
CA ARG A 19 -6.21 -3.74 0.14
C ARG A 19 -5.71 -2.56 0.94
N ASN A 20 -5.52 -2.82 2.23
CA ASN A 20 -4.87 -1.91 3.16
C ASN A 20 -3.63 -2.59 3.76
N VAL A 21 -2.48 -1.92 3.73
CA VAL A 21 -1.21 -2.44 4.23
C VAL A 21 -0.60 -1.44 5.20
N VAL A 22 -0.28 -1.90 6.41
CA VAL A 22 0.39 -1.10 7.44
C VAL A 22 1.80 -1.65 7.65
N VAL A 23 2.81 -0.80 7.49
CA VAL A 23 4.23 -1.18 7.60
C VAL A 23 4.94 -0.20 8.54
N ARG A 24 5.87 -0.71 9.36
CA ARG A 24 6.77 0.13 10.16
C ARG A 24 7.79 0.80 9.26
N GLY A 25 8.35 1.94 9.69
CA GLY A 25 9.47 2.58 9.00
C GLY A 25 10.74 1.71 8.84
N SER A 26 10.82 0.58 9.54
CA SER A 26 11.87 -0.44 9.37
C SER A 26 11.59 -1.45 8.25
N GLY A 27 10.46 -1.34 7.55
CA GLY A 27 10.02 -2.28 6.49
C GLY A 27 9.27 -3.52 6.99
N ASN A 28 9.05 -3.67 8.29
CA ASN A 28 8.30 -4.81 8.82
C ASN A 28 6.79 -4.58 8.72
N ILE A 29 6.08 -5.54 8.15
CA ILE A 29 4.62 -5.53 8.02
C ILE A 29 3.98 -5.66 9.41
N VAL A 30 3.02 -4.78 9.69
CA VAL A 30 2.19 -4.81 10.89
C VAL A 30 0.86 -5.47 10.58
N GLU A 31 0.25 -5.10 9.46
CA GLU A 31 -1.08 -5.58 9.08
C GLU A 31 -1.23 -5.59 7.56
N VAL A 32 -1.93 -6.61 7.06
CA VAL A 32 -2.37 -6.70 5.67
C VAL A 32 -3.84 -7.10 5.71
N GLN A 33 -4.71 -6.24 5.19
CA GLN A 33 -6.10 -6.57 4.92
C GLN A 33 -6.31 -6.62 3.42
N VAL A 34 -6.92 -7.70 2.96
CA VAL A 34 -7.28 -7.90 1.56
C VAL A 34 -8.74 -8.31 1.54
N THR A 35 -9.56 -7.50 0.88
CA THR A 35 -10.95 -7.81 0.59
C THR A 35 -11.04 -8.03 -0.91
N ALA A 36 -11.50 -9.20 -1.31
CA ALA A 36 -11.70 -9.50 -2.72
C ALA A 36 -13.20 -9.68 -2.95
N GLU A 37 -13.79 -8.79 -3.76
CA GLU A 37 -15.22 -8.82 -4.02
C GLU A 37 -15.48 -9.71 -5.24
N GLY A 38 -16.07 -10.88 -5.01
CA GLY A 38 -16.52 -11.78 -6.08
C GLY A 38 -15.45 -12.68 -6.71
N MET A 39 -14.16 -12.48 -6.44
CA MET A 39 -13.08 -13.36 -6.92
C MET A 39 -12.00 -13.62 -5.87
N SER A 40 -11.30 -14.75 -5.97
CA SER A 40 -10.14 -15.06 -5.13
C SER A 40 -8.85 -14.40 -5.65
N VAL A 41 -7.99 -13.93 -4.75
CA VAL A 41 -6.68 -13.36 -5.09
C VAL A 41 -5.61 -14.45 -5.15
N SER A 42 -4.84 -14.50 -6.23
CA SER A 42 -3.69 -15.40 -6.33
C SER A 42 -2.54 -14.95 -5.42
N ARG A 43 -1.74 -15.89 -4.92
CA ARG A 43 -0.55 -15.59 -4.10
C ARG A 43 0.42 -14.64 -4.81
N GLN A 44 0.67 -14.88 -6.11
CA GLN A 44 1.56 -14.04 -6.91
C GLN A 44 1.05 -12.60 -7.03
N THR A 45 -0.25 -12.43 -7.20
CA THR A 45 -0.89 -11.11 -7.18
C THR A 45 -0.85 -10.50 -5.78
N MET A 46 -0.91 -11.30 -4.72
CA MET A 46 -0.72 -10.84 -3.36
C MET A 46 0.66 -10.23 -3.14
N ASP A 47 1.70 -10.98 -3.52
CA ASP A 47 3.10 -10.56 -3.38
C ASP A 47 3.38 -9.28 -4.19
N GLY A 48 2.93 -9.21 -5.45
CA GLY A 48 3.14 -8.03 -6.27
C GLY A 48 2.49 -6.75 -5.71
N MET A 49 1.34 -6.85 -5.04
CA MET A 49 0.77 -5.67 -4.38
C MET A 49 1.48 -5.32 -3.07
N LEU A 50 2.03 -6.30 -2.35
CA LEU A 50 2.85 -6.04 -1.17
C LEU A 50 4.18 -5.38 -1.53
N ASP A 51 4.82 -5.80 -2.63
CA ASP A 51 6.04 -5.19 -3.15
C ASP A 51 5.80 -3.73 -3.54
N LEU A 52 4.68 -3.48 -4.22
CA LEU A 52 4.22 -2.13 -4.46
C LEU A 52 4.04 -1.43 -3.12
N ALA A 53 3.15 -1.90 -2.24
CA ALA A 53 2.88 -1.35 -0.90
C ALA A 53 4.17 -0.89 -0.17
N ALA A 54 5.18 -1.75 -0.14
CA ALA A 54 6.47 -1.47 0.49
C ALA A 54 7.20 -0.26 -0.14
N GLN A 55 7.26 -0.16 -1.47
CA GLN A 55 7.95 0.94 -2.16
C GLN A 55 7.35 2.32 -1.80
N GLY A 56 6.03 2.45 -1.93
CA GLY A 56 5.37 3.74 -1.68
C GLY A 56 5.31 4.12 -0.20
N ILE A 57 5.23 3.13 0.71
CA ILE A 57 5.38 3.44 2.14
C ILE A 57 6.81 3.93 2.42
N GLY A 58 7.82 3.38 1.75
CA GLY A 58 9.20 3.88 1.82
C GLY A 58 9.29 5.37 1.43
N GLU A 59 8.68 5.74 0.32
CA GLU A 59 8.62 7.15 -0.14
C GLU A 59 7.93 8.04 0.90
N ILE A 60 6.76 7.63 1.42
CA ILE A 60 6.03 8.38 2.45
C ILE A 60 6.88 8.56 3.72
N VAL A 61 7.56 7.50 4.16
CA VAL A 61 8.44 7.54 5.33
C VAL A 61 9.59 8.52 5.13
N ASP A 62 10.16 8.59 3.93
CA ASP A 62 11.23 9.53 3.62
C ASP A 62 10.72 10.99 3.63
N TYR A 63 9.52 11.24 3.10
CA TYR A 63 8.89 12.56 3.21
C TYR A 63 8.58 12.94 4.66
N GLN A 64 8.05 12.01 5.46
CA GLN A 64 7.77 12.22 6.89
C GLN A 64 9.04 12.57 7.66
N LYS A 65 10.15 11.85 7.42
CA LYS A 65 11.44 12.15 8.04
C LYS A 65 11.95 13.54 7.68
N ARG A 66 11.87 13.93 6.40
CA ARG A 66 12.29 15.27 5.93
C ARG A 66 11.50 16.37 6.64
N LEU A 67 10.16 16.26 6.67
CA LEU A 67 9.29 17.24 7.33
C LEU A 67 9.55 17.35 8.84
N LEU A 68 9.78 16.23 9.53
CA LEU A 68 10.07 16.23 10.95
C LEU A 68 11.45 16.85 11.25
N LEU A 69 12.46 16.56 10.42
CA LEU A 69 13.80 17.13 10.57
C LEU A 69 13.81 18.64 10.34
N ASP A 70 13.03 19.15 9.39
CA ASP A 70 12.93 20.58 9.13
C ASP A 70 12.17 21.34 10.23
N ARG A 71 11.26 20.66 10.95
CA ARG A 71 10.53 21.24 12.08
C ARG A 71 11.32 21.28 13.39
N LEU A 72 12.42 20.54 13.47
CA LEU A 72 13.33 20.48 14.62
C LEU A 72 14.54 21.42 14.50
N LYS A 73 14.69 22.11 13.35
CA LYS A 73 15.65 23.20 13.14
C LYS A 73 15.05 24.53 13.52
#